data_AF-X0MR73-F1
#
_entry.id   AF-X0MR73-F1
#
_cell.length_a   1.000
_cell.length_b   1.000
_cell.length_c   1.000
_cell.angle_alpha   90.00
_cell.angle_beta   90.00
_cell.angle_gamma   90.00
#
_symmetry.space_group_name_H-M   'P 1'
#
loop_
_entity.id
_entity.type
_entity.pdbx_description
1 polymer ?
#
loop_
_entity_poly.entity_id
_entity_poly.type
_entity_poly.pdbx_seq_one_letter_code
_entity_poly.pdbx_strand_id
1 'polypeptide(L)'
;MDTLLTAEIAANAPRYRRKSSTFIDAIHDIPHGQDLAPAQLYSTMSGRLFHSGRIAIVMVGPPARGKTHICVSMARYLGWLGVKSRIFHLGDYRRATVGPDGSIPDDYFFPNASPASVILRQKILKKCREDIYSWLNHDNGQVAIYDAVNPTANGRRSLAKEFAKHDVQTLFIESFVDDERILRENARNVKISSPDFAGMEPDEAAKLYLQRIEMKIPVFETMNEKELNYIKMINAGEKFFYNNVSFNYLAHRIVFYLTNLHIKSRKTFFARAGTTAEEDSYKADAPLSQEGRDYAQKMSEALLKHREQERLTNIEEGGPDVPLPPLTVWTSTRMRTVQTSDVLKEKGYKVRQRTQLSQINPGVCEKMSERMIRQIYPDEVEKHELDPYHHRYPRAESYHDLAVRLEPIILELEREQHDLLIIAHESVLRVLYAYLMHCSTTDIPVINFPRDEIIEIIPAAYQNEAKRIHIPGLDPQIVPGSPQDIKIPVPSSGVVSAQLSPIPSGIGTPAEHVERPPEKVINTAKDMVADKVNDED
;
A
#
# COMPACT_ATOMS: atom_id res chain seq x y z
N MET A 1 -17.53 -19.76 26.17
CA MET A 1 -18.48 -18.76 25.65
C MET A 1 -17.90 -17.37 25.87
N ASP A 2 -16.79 -17.04 25.18
CA ASP A 2 -16.09 -15.75 25.31
C ASP A 2 -15.50 -15.25 23.97
N THR A 3 -15.93 -15.84 22.85
CA THR A 3 -15.50 -15.45 21.50
C THR A 3 -16.30 -14.25 20.95
N LEU A 4 -17.45 -13.93 21.54
CA LEU A 4 -18.30 -12.81 21.13
C LEU A 4 -17.81 -11.46 21.70
N LEU A 5 -17.27 -11.47 22.92
CA LEU A 5 -16.72 -10.27 23.57
C LEU A 5 -15.43 -9.75 22.91
N THR A 6 -14.62 -10.64 22.33
CA THR A 6 -13.41 -10.26 21.57
C THR A 6 -13.77 -9.63 20.23
N ALA A 7 -14.83 -10.12 19.58
CA ALA A 7 -15.35 -9.55 18.34
C ALA A 7 -16.01 -8.17 18.58
N GLU A 8 -16.72 -7.98 19.70
CA GLU A 8 -17.34 -6.70 20.05
C GLU A 8 -16.32 -5.61 20.42
N ILE A 9 -15.22 -5.96 21.09
CA ILE A 9 -14.15 -5.00 21.41
C ILE A 9 -13.29 -4.69 20.15
N ALA A 10 -13.13 -5.65 19.25
CA ALA A 10 -12.52 -5.40 17.93
C ALA A 10 -13.45 -4.59 16.99
N ALA A 11 -14.77 -4.76 17.11
CA ALA A 11 -15.77 -3.99 16.38
C ALA A 11 -15.95 -2.56 16.93
N ASN A 12 -15.68 -2.36 18.23
CA ASN A 12 -15.76 -1.06 18.91
C ASN A 12 -14.44 -0.25 18.90
N ALA A 13 -13.37 -0.78 18.29
CA ALA A 13 -12.27 0.07 17.87
C ALA A 13 -12.78 1.01 16.76
N PRO A 14 -12.48 2.32 16.77
CA PRO A 14 -13.08 3.31 15.87
C PRO A 14 -12.67 3.17 14.38
N ARG A 15 -12.22 1.98 13.95
CA ARG A 15 -11.70 1.69 12.61
C ARG A 15 -12.18 0.34 12.05
N TYR A 16 -13.40 -0.09 12.35
CA TYR A 16 -14.05 -1.12 11.53
C TYR A 16 -14.61 -0.46 10.25
N ARG A 17 -13.82 -0.49 9.18
CA ARG A 17 -14.17 0.12 7.89
C ARG A 17 -15.19 -0.76 7.17
N ARG A 18 -16.28 -0.15 6.67
CA ARG A 18 -17.06 -0.73 5.56
C ARG A 18 -16.19 -0.65 4.29
N LYS A 19 -16.13 -1.70 3.48
CA LYS A 19 -15.31 -1.86 2.23
C LYS A 19 -15.40 -0.74 1.16
N SER A 20 -15.95 0.44 1.44
CA SER A 20 -16.43 1.42 0.46
C SER A 20 -15.48 2.58 0.11
N SER A 21 -14.22 2.60 0.56
CA SER A 21 -13.23 3.59 0.08
C SER A 21 -12.10 2.88 -0.68
N THR A 22 -12.11 2.99 -2.00
CA THR A 22 -11.05 2.48 -2.89
C THR A 22 -9.80 3.38 -2.88
N PHE A 23 -9.80 4.44 -2.08
CA PHE A 23 -8.79 5.50 -2.12
C PHE A 23 -7.85 5.50 -0.91
N ILE A 24 -8.05 4.62 0.05
CA ILE A 24 -7.11 4.36 1.16
C ILE A 24 -6.76 2.88 1.10
N ASP A 25 -5.48 2.55 1.34
CA ASP A 25 -5.03 1.17 1.31
C ASP A 25 -5.64 0.29 2.41
N ALA A 26 -5.53 -1.02 2.24
CA ALA A 26 -6.09 -2.03 3.15
C ALA A 26 -5.03 -2.62 4.10
N ILE A 27 -3.89 -1.95 4.32
CA ILE A 27 -2.75 -2.57 5.04
C ILE A 27 -3.04 -2.87 6.51
N HIS A 28 -3.99 -2.16 7.12
CA HIS A 28 -4.43 -2.36 8.51
C HIS A 28 -5.75 -3.12 8.62
N ASP A 29 -6.36 -3.49 7.48
CA ASP A 29 -7.61 -4.22 7.47
C ASP A 29 -7.37 -5.66 7.96
N ILE A 30 -8.35 -6.21 8.68
CA ILE A 30 -8.30 -7.61 9.11
C ILE A 30 -8.80 -8.44 7.92
N PRO A 31 -7.96 -9.33 7.34
CA PRO A 31 -8.39 -10.14 6.20
C PRO A 31 -9.58 -11.03 6.60
N HIS A 32 -10.62 -11.07 5.77
CA HIS A 32 -11.80 -11.89 6.02
C HIS A 32 -11.81 -13.09 5.07
N GLY A 33 -11.42 -14.27 5.55
CA GLY A 33 -11.43 -15.51 4.77
C GLY A 33 -10.09 -15.83 4.09
N GLN A 34 -10.12 -16.32 2.85
CA GLN A 34 -8.93 -16.63 2.03
C GLN A 34 -8.48 -15.41 1.22
N ASP A 35 -8.41 -14.22 1.83
CA ASP A 35 -7.83 -13.05 1.18
C ASP A 35 -6.33 -13.31 1.00
N LEU A 36 -5.99 -13.82 -0.18
CA LEU A 36 -4.61 -14.09 -0.56
C LEU A 36 -4.00 -12.81 -1.10
N ALA A 37 -2.74 -12.58 -0.74
CA ALA A 37 -1.94 -11.51 -1.32
C ALA A 37 -1.54 -11.83 -2.77
N PRO A 38 -1.06 -10.88 -3.57
CA PRO A 38 -0.90 -11.08 -5.01
C PRO A 38 0.12 -12.19 -5.38
N ALA A 39 1.42 -12.01 -5.15
CA ALA A 39 2.43 -12.92 -5.74
C ALA A 39 2.53 -14.30 -5.08
N GLN A 40 2.09 -14.46 -3.83
CA GLN A 40 1.94 -15.77 -3.16
C GLN A 40 3.15 -16.72 -3.21
N LEU A 41 4.36 -16.20 -3.40
CA LEU A 41 5.60 -16.98 -3.58
C LEU A 41 5.82 -18.04 -2.51
N TYR A 42 5.34 -17.77 -1.30
CA TYR A 42 5.45 -18.65 -0.15
C TYR A 42 4.10 -19.05 0.45
N SER A 43 3.01 -18.87 -0.30
CA SER A 43 1.70 -19.33 0.12
C SER A 43 1.71 -20.86 0.19
N THR A 44 1.34 -21.39 1.35
CA THR A 44 1.18 -22.83 1.57
C THR A 44 -0.24 -23.11 2.03
N MET A 45 -0.68 -24.37 1.99
CA MET A 45 -2.00 -24.74 2.54
C MET A 45 -2.15 -24.35 4.02
N SER A 46 -1.05 -24.30 4.78
CA SER A 46 -1.05 -23.83 6.17
C SER A 46 -0.96 -22.31 6.31
N GLY A 47 -0.69 -21.59 5.22
CA GLY A 47 -0.40 -20.15 5.21
C GLY A 47 0.94 -19.77 5.86
N ARG A 48 1.78 -20.78 6.17
CA ARG A 48 3.10 -20.59 6.80
C ARG A 48 4.20 -21.20 5.94
N LEU A 49 5.28 -20.46 5.79
CA LEU A 49 6.57 -20.93 5.30
C LEU A 49 7.17 -21.91 6.32
N PHE A 50 7.05 -23.22 6.07
CA PHE A 50 7.34 -24.30 7.03
C PHE A 50 8.72 -24.19 7.70
N HIS A 51 9.73 -23.71 6.96
CA HIS A 51 11.12 -23.61 7.43
C HIS A 51 11.44 -22.33 8.22
N SER A 52 10.54 -21.33 8.23
CA SER A 52 10.81 -20.02 8.86
C SER A 52 10.22 -19.87 10.26
N GLY A 53 9.39 -20.80 10.70
CA GLY A 53 8.71 -20.73 12.01
C GLY A 53 7.81 -19.49 12.15
N ARG A 54 7.50 -19.13 13.40
CA ARG A 54 6.81 -17.89 13.78
C ARG A 54 7.84 -16.82 14.13
N ILE A 55 7.65 -15.61 13.62
CA ILE A 55 8.60 -14.51 13.80
C ILE A 55 7.88 -13.29 14.40
N ALA A 56 8.47 -12.68 15.42
CA ALA A 56 8.14 -11.35 15.90
C ALA A 56 9.24 -10.38 15.44
N ILE A 57 8.89 -9.49 14.51
CA ILE A 57 9.75 -8.38 14.12
C ILE A 57 9.53 -7.24 15.11
N VAL A 58 10.55 -6.90 15.87
CA VAL A 58 10.47 -5.93 16.97
C VAL A 58 11.13 -4.63 16.55
N MET A 59 10.35 -3.56 16.40
CA MET A 59 10.90 -2.26 16.06
C MET A 59 11.62 -1.64 17.26
N VAL A 60 12.71 -0.93 17.00
CA VAL A 60 13.50 -0.24 18.01
C VAL A 60 13.78 1.17 17.52
N GLY A 61 13.60 2.17 18.38
CA GLY A 61 13.94 3.55 18.06
C GLY A 61 12.97 4.57 18.66
N PRO A 62 13.45 5.81 18.92
CA PRO A 62 12.58 6.89 19.37
C PRO A 62 11.43 7.20 18.39
N PRO A 63 10.38 7.90 18.84
CA PRO A 63 9.39 8.53 17.95
C PRO A 63 10.04 9.42 16.87
N ALA A 64 9.33 9.67 15.78
CA ALA A 64 9.79 10.46 14.62
C ALA A 64 11.01 9.90 13.85
N ARG A 65 11.39 8.63 14.07
CA ARG A 65 12.50 7.96 13.36
C ARG A 65 12.05 7.08 12.19
N GLY A 66 10.82 7.22 11.69
CA GLY A 66 10.35 6.45 10.52
C GLY A 66 9.97 4.98 10.77
N LYS A 67 9.90 4.52 12.03
CA LYS A 67 9.54 3.12 12.37
C LYS A 67 8.23 2.66 11.74
N THR A 68 7.18 3.45 11.84
CA THR A 68 5.84 3.12 11.32
C THR A 68 5.86 2.96 9.81
N HIS A 69 6.58 3.84 9.09
CA HIS A 69 6.78 3.70 7.64
C HIS A 69 7.47 2.38 7.30
N ILE A 70 8.56 2.03 8.01
CA ILE A 70 9.26 0.74 7.81
C ILE A 70 8.32 -0.44 8.07
N CYS A 71 7.48 -0.38 9.12
CA CYS A 71 6.52 -1.44 9.43
C CYS A 71 5.52 -1.67 8.30
N VAL A 72 4.91 -0.59 7.81
CA VAL A 72 3.87 -0.62 6.78
C VAL A 72 4.45 -1.11 5.45
N SER A 73 5.59 -0.57 5.02
CA SER A 73 6.31 -1.02 3.83
C SER A 73 6.68 -2.52 3.92
N MET A 74 7.22 -2.95 5.05
CA MET A 74 7.60 -4.34 5.27
C MET A 74 6.39 -5.27 5.31
N ALA A 75 5.28 -4.89 5.95
CA ALA A 75 4.04 -5.65 5.95
C ALA A 75 3.49 -5.83 4.54
N ARG A 76 3.52 -4.77 3.72
CA ARG A 76 3.08 -4.80 2.33
C ARG A 76 3.92 -5.76 1.49
N TYR A 77 5.24 -5.72 1.66
CA TYR A 77 6.15 -6.64 0.98
C TYR A 77 6.03 -8.09 1.45
N LEU A 78 5.95 -8.33 2.76
CA LEU A 78 5.73 -9.67 3.29
C LEU A 78 4.40 -10.24 2.83
N GLY A 79 3.35 -9.42 2.87
CA GLY A 79 2.05 -9.71 2.28
C GLY A 79 2.21 -10.14 0.84
N TRP A 80 2.82 -9.30 -0.01
CA TRP A 80 3.09 -9.62 -1.43
C TRP A 80 3.73 -11.00 -1.64
N LEU A 81 4.72 -11.36 -0.83
CA LEU A 81 5.40 -12.66 -0.88
C LEU A 81 4.50 -13.85 -0.47
N GLY A 82 3.27 -13.61 -0.03
CA GLY A 82 2.36 -14.62 0.52
C GLY A 82 2.59 -14.93 2.00
N VAL A 83 3.42 -14.15 2.69
CA VAL A 83 3.67 -14.34 4.12
C VAL A 83 2.60 -13.61 4.92
N LYS A 84 1.80 -14.37 5.68
CA LYS A 84 0.80 -13.81 6.60
C LYS A 84 1.48 -12.98 7.67
N SER A 85 1.38 -11.65 7.53
CA SER A 85 1.98 -10.67 8.41
C SER A 85 0.94 -9.69 8.95
N ARG A 86 1.13 -9.22 10.19
CA ARG A 86 0.24 -8.23 10.82
C ARG A 86 1.04 -7.26 11.67
N ILE A 87 0.65 -5.98 11.63
CA ILE A 87 1.27 -4.93 12.43
C ILE A 87 0.51 -4.75 13.75
N PHE A 88 1.26 -4.62 14.84
CA PHE A 88 0.76 -4.39 16.19
C PHE A 88 1.39 -3.11 16.72
N HIS A 89 0.72 -1.97 16.49
CA HIS A 89 1.19 -0.67 16.99
C HIS A 89 0.84 -0.51 18.46
N LEU A 90 1.86 -0.47 19.34
CA LEU A 90 1.63 -0.30 20.78
C LEU A 90 0.87 1.00 21.10
N GLY A 91 1.02 2.03 20.25
CA GLY A 91 0.27 3.28 20.33
C GLY A 91 -1.26 3.11 20.18
N ASP A 92 -1.73 2.17 19.36
CA ASP A 92 -3.16 1.87 19.22
C ASP A 92 -3.72 1.23 20.50
N TYR A 93 -2.98 0.28 21.08
CA TYR A 93 -3.35 -0.36 22.35
C TYR A 93 -3.38 0.65 23.50
N ARG A 94 -2.43 1.58 23.51
CA ARG A 94 -2.42 2.68 24.49
C ARG A 94 -3.68 3.52 24.37
N ARG A 95 -3.98 4.06 23.18
CA ARG A 95 -5.19 4.88 22.94
C ARG A 95 -6.47 4.13 23.32
N ALA A 96 -6.58 2.87 22.92
CA ALA A 96 -7.75 2.05 23.25
C ALA A 96 -7.90 1.76 24.76
N THR A 97 -6.82 1.82 25.54
CA THR A 97 -6.86 1.56 26.99
C THR A 97 -7.20 2.81 27.80
N VAL A 98 -6.74 3.99 27.36
CA VAL A 98 -6.99 5.25 28.06
C VAL A 98 -8.33 5.89 27.63
N GLY A 99 -8.78 5.61 26.40
CA GLY A 99 -10.02 6.13 25.83
C GLY A 99 -9.79 7.37 24.96
N PRO A 100 -10.82 7.87 24.25
CA PRO A 100 -10.71 9.06 23.40
C PRO A 100 -10.33 10.32 24.17
N ASP A 101 -10.92 10.51 25.36
CA ASP A 101 -10.77 11.73 26.16
C ASP A 101 -9.75 11.57 27.32
N GLY A 102 -8.98 10.49 27.27
CA GLY A 102 -8.11 10.09 28.36
C GLY A 102 -6.65 10.42 28.07
N SER A 103 -6.01 11.21 28.93
CA SER A 103 -4.59 11.52 28.84
C SER A 103 -3.72 10.45 29.52
N ILE A 104 -2.56 10.17 28.93
CA ILE A 104 -1.55 9.34 29.60
C ILE A 104 -0.90 10.13 30.74
N PRO A 105 -0.56 9.47 31.86
CA PRO A 105 0.22 10.12 32.91
C PRO A 105 1.54 10.70 32.38
N ASP A 106 1.93 11.90 32.83
CA ASP A 106 3.17 12.56 32.37
C ASP A 106 4.41 11.69 32.57
N ASP A 107 4.43 10.94 33.67
CA ASP A 107 5.52 10.04 34.04
C ASP A 107 5.52 8.70 33.26
N TYR A 108 4.54 8.46 32.37
CA TYR A 108 4.33 7.18 31.68
C TYR A 108 5.59 6.68 30.95
N PHE A 109 6.33 7.57 30.28
CA PHE A 109 7.54 7.18 29.53
C PHE A 109 8.81 7.10 30.38
N PHE A 110 8.75 7.50 31.65
CA PHE A 110 9.92 7.58 32.50
C PHE A 110 10.30 6.21 33.10
N PRO A 111 11.61 5.93 33.26
CA PRO A 111 12.07 4.71 33.95
C PRO A 111 11.61 4.64 35.41
N ASN A 112 11.58 5.79 36.10
CA ASN A 112 11.18 5.95 37.50
C ASN A 112 9.72 6.38 37.66
N ALA A 113 8.84 5.94 36.76
CA ALA A 113 7.42 6.27 36.83
C ALA A 113 6.76 5.72 38.10
N SER A 114 5.65 6.34 38.47
CA SER A 114 4.77 5.90 39.55
C SER A 114 4.30 4.46 39.36
N PRO A 115 3.96 3.76 40.46
CA PRO A 115 3.40 2.41 40.38
C PRO A 115 2.17 2.32 39.46
N ALA A 116 1.32 3.35 39.44
CA ALA A 116 0.15 3.40 38.56
C ALA A 116 0.54 3.38 37.08
N SER A 117 1.52 4.20 36.67
CA SER A 117 2.02 4.26 35.29
C SER A 117 2.77 2.98 34.89
N VAL A 118 3.47 2.33 35.83
CA VAL A 118 4.07 1.01 35.60
C VAL A 118 2.99 -0.05 35.36
N ILE A 119 1.94 -0.08 36.20
CA ILE A 119 0.82 -1.03 36.06
C ILE A 119 0.09 -0.80 34.73
N LEU A 120 -0.17 0.46 34.36
CA LEU A 120 -0.81 0.80 33.09
C LEU A 120 0.03 0.33 31.88
N ARG A 121 1.34 0.61 31.89
CA ARG A 121 2.27 0.09 30.86
C ARG A 121 2.23 -1.42 30.76
N GLN A 122 2.31 -2.11 31.89
CA GLN A 122 2.26 -3.57 31.93
C GLN A 122 0.94 -4.12 31.40
N LYS A 123 -0.19 -3.49 31.72
CA LYS A 123 -1.52 -3.85 31.19
C LYS A 123 -1.57 -3.75 29.67
N ILE A 124 -1.11 -2.62 29.11
CA ILE A 124 -1.08 -2.36 27.66
C ILE A 124 -0.16 -3.37 26.96
N LEU A 125 1.06 -3.55 27.47
CA LEU A 125 2.04 -4.51 26.93
C LEU A 125 1.52 -5.95 26.99
N LYS A 126 0.87 -6.33 28.10
CA LYS A 126 0.27 -7.66 28.26
C LYS A 126 -0.80 -7.91 27.20
N LYS A 127 -1.76 -6.98 27.05
CA LYS A 127 -2.83 -7.09 26.05
C LYS A 127 -2.26 -7.21 24.63
N CYS A 128 -1.31 -6.36 24.26
CA CYS A 128 -0.69 -6.39 22.94
C CYS A 128 0.03 -7.73 22.67
N ARG A 129 0.75 -8.28 23.66
CA ARG A 129 1.40 -9.58 23.53
C ARG A 129 0.41 -10.74 23.43
N GLU A 130 -0.66 -10.71 24.23
CA GLU A 130 -1.72 -11.71 24.15
C GLU A 130 -2.35 -11.76 22.75
N ASP A 131 -2.61 -10.60 22.14
CA ASP A 131 -3.13 -10.51 20.78
C ASP A 131 -2.11 -10.99 19.73
N ILE A 132 -0.82 -10.68 19.91
CA ILE A 132 0.25 -11.24 19.07
C ILE A 132 0.26 -12.77 19.14
N TYR A 133 0.23 -13.35 20.34
CA TYR A 133 0.23 -14.80 20.52
C TYR A 133 -1.04 -15.43 19.97
N SER A 134 -2.20 -14.82 20.22
CA SER A 134 -3.49 -15.30 19.72
C SER A 134 -3.47 -15.38 18.19
N TRP A 135 -3.04 -14.30 17.53
CA TRP A 135 -2.95 -14.25 16.08
C TRP A 135 -1.91 -15.23 15.51
N LEU A 136 -0.73 -15.31 16.12
CA LEU A 136 0.31 -16.26 15.71
C LEU A 136 -0.13 -17.72 15.91
N ASN A 137 -0.96 -18.04 16.92
CA ASN A 137 -1.30 -19.41 17.28
C ASN A 137 -2.61 -19.89 16.65
N HIS A 138 -3.63 -19.03 16.62
CA HIS A 138 -5.01 -19.40 16.29
C HIS A 138 -5.43 -18.92 14.90
N ASP A 139 -4.84 -17.84 14.39
CA ASP A 139 -5.22 -17.26 13.07
C ASP A 139 -4.26 -17.68 11.94
N ASN A 140 -3.41 -18.69 12.18
CA ASN A 140 -2.35 -19.12 11.27
C ASN A 140 -1.40 -17.97 10.85
N GLY A 141 -1.21 -16.96 11.71
CA GLY A 141 -0.22 -15.91 11.49
C GLY A 141 1.21 -16.46 11.42
N GLN A 142 2.09 -15.76 10.68
CA GLN A 142 3.51 -16.12 10.58
C GLN A 142 4.44 -15.03 11.09
N VAL A 143 4.21 -13.77 10.70
CA VAL A 143 5.08 -12.64 11.08
C VAL A 143 4.29 -11.56 11.81
N ALA A 144 4.55 -11.37 13.10
CA ALA A 144 3.99 -10.27 13.87
C ALA A 144 4.99 -9.10 13.87
N ILE A 145 4.58 -7.92 13.39
CA ILE A 145 5.41 -6.71 13.42
C ILE A 145 5.00 -5.89 14.63
N TYR A 146 5.84 -5.90 15.67
CA TYR A 146 5.60 -5.20 16.92
C TYR A 146 6.23 -3.80 16.89
N ASP A 147 5.40 -2.78 16.61
CA ASP A 147 5.82 -1.38 16.53
C ASP A 147 5.72 -0.70 17.88
N ALA A 148 6.89 -0.57 18.53
CA ALA A 148 7.08 0.12 19.79
C ALA A 148 8.48 0.78 19.84
N VAL A 149 8.78 1.51 20.91
CA VAL A 149 10.08 2.17 21.09
C VAL A 149 11.18 1.18 21.46
N ASN A 150 10.88 0.24 22.36
CA ASN A 150 11.81 -0.77 22.90
C ASN A 150 13.20 -0.19 23.30
N PRO A 151 13.23 0.75 24.27
CA PRO A 151 14.35 1.67 24.48
C PRO A 151 15.60 1.06 25.14
N THR A 152 15.49 0.01 25.94
CA THR A 152 16.61 -0.52 26.75
C THR A 152 17.02 -1.92 26.32
N ALA A 153 18.31 -2.21 26.44
CA ALA A 153 18.88 -3.50 26.08
C ALA A 153 18.37 -4.64 26.97
N ASN A 154 18.23 -4.39 28.27
CA ASN A 154 17.65 -5.37 29.19
C ASN A 154 16.19 -5.69 28.83
N GLY A 155 15.40 -4.68 28.43
CA GLY A 155 14.03 -4.86 27.97
C GLY A 155 13.97 -5.73 26.73
N ARG A 156 14.83 -5.48 25.74
CA ARG A 156 14.90 -6.26 24.49
C ARG A 156 15.33 -7.71 24.72
N ARG A 157 16.33 -7.95 25.57
CA ARG A 157 16.72 -9.33 25.98
C ARG A 157 15.58 -10.07 26.68
N SER A 158 14.88 -9.39 27.58
CA SER A 158 13.74 -9.97 28.30
C SER A 158 12.59 -10.29 27.34
N LEU A 159 12.33 -9.41 26.38
CA LEU A 159 11.32 -9.61 25.34
C LEU A 159 11.66 -10.79 24.42
N ALA A 160 12.92 -10.90 23.99
CA ALA A 160 13.39 -12.04 23.20
C ALA A 160 13.22 -13.37 23.94
N LYS A 161 13.60 -13.41 25.23
CA LYS A 161 13.39 -14.59 26.08
C LYS A 161 11.91 -14.93 26.22
N GLU A 162 11.05 -13.92 26.35
CA GLU A 162 9.61 -14.14 26.49
C GLU A 162 8.99 -14.72 25.20
N PHE A 163 9.31 -14.15 24.03
CA PHE A 163 8.86 -14.71 22.75
C PHE A 163 9.38 -16.14 22.52
N ALA A 164 10.63 -16.42 22.91
CA ALA A 164 11.21 -17.75 22.79
C ALA A 164 10.47 -18.82 23.60
N LYS A 165 9.89 -18.49 24.77
CA LYS A 165 9.05 -19.42 25.56
C LYS A 165 7.80 -19.88 24.79
N HIS A 166 7.32 -19.06 23.87
CA HIS A 166 6.18 -19.35 23.01
C HIS A 166 6.60 -19.88 21.63
N ASP A 167 7.88 -20.22 21.44
CA ASP A 167 8.45 -20.68 20.16
C ASP A 167 8.21 -19.66 19.03
N VAL A 168 8.45 -18.38 19.36
CA VAL A 168 8.46 -17.25 18.43
C VAL A 168 9.87 -16.69 18.36
N GLN A 169 10.43 -16.67 17.15
CA GLN A 169 11.76 -16.10 16.90
C GLN A 169 11.68 -14.58 16.84
N THR A 170 12.69 -13.87 17.33
CA THR A 170 12.71 -12.40 17.27
C THR A 170 13.73 -11.88 16.27
N LEU A 171 13.33 -10.90 15.46
CA LEU A 171 14.21 -10.07 14.65
C LEU A 171 14.02 -8.61 15.04
N PHE A 172 15.04 -7.96 15.57
CA PHE A 172 14.96 -6.55 15.93
C PHE A 172 15.33 -5.65 14.76
N ILE A 173 14.58 -4.57 14.53
CA ILE A 173 14.89 -3.56 13.52
C ILE A 173 14.98 -2.21 14.20
N GLU A 174 16.20 -1.70 14.36
CA GLU A 174 16.46 -0.35 14.83
C GLU A 174 16.41 0.65 13.68
N SER A 175 15.53 1.64 13.79
CA SER A 175 15.58 2.83 12.95
C SER A 175 16.30 3.95 13.70
N PHE A 176 17.55 4.18 13.33
CA PHE A 176 18.40 5.22 13.87
C PHE A 176 18.50 6.36 12.84
N VAL A 177 18.27 7.58 13.29
CA VAL A 177 18.46 8.78 12.47
C VAL A 177 19.31 9.73 13.30
N ASP A 178 20.27 10.42 12.73
CA ASP A 178 20.95 11.55 13.35
C ASP A 178 20.96 12.79 12.44
N ASP A 179 20.57 12.64 11.17
CA ASP A 179 20.34 13.75 10.25
C ASP A 179 19.13 14.60 10.70
N GLU A 180 19.41 15.85 11.06
CA GLU A 180 18.40 16.84 11.47
C GLU A 180 17.35 17.11 10.38
N ARG A 181 17.70 17.02 9.10
CA ARG A 181 16.77 17.28 8.00
C ARG A 181 15.67 16.23 7.97
N ILE A 182 16.07 14.96 8.07
CA ILE A 182 15.17 13.82 8.16
C ILE A 182 14.28 13.92 9.40
N LEU A 183 14.86 14.32 10.54
CA LEU A 183 14.11 14.47 11.78
C LEU A 183 13.02 15.52 11.69
N ARG A 184 13.36 16.69 11.12
CA ARG A 184 12.40 17.77 10.92
C ARG A 184 11.31 17.36 9.95
N GLU A 185 11.65 16.72 8.83
CA GLU A 185 10.67 16.24 7.85
C GLU A 185 9.72 15.20 8.46
N ASN A 186 10.26 14.22 9.20
CA ASN A 186 9.44 13.23 9.90
C ASN A 186 8.57 13.87 10.97
N ALA A 187 9.11 14.81 11.76
CA ALA A 187 8.33 15.52 12.78
C ALA A 187 7.19 16.33 12.14
N ARG A 188 7.44 16.97 10.99
CA ARG A 188 6.41 17.68 10.22
C ARG A 188 5.28 16.75 9.76
N ASN A 189 5.64 15.60 9.21
CA ASN A 189 4.69 14.64 8.65
C ASN A 189 3.91 13.83 9.71
N VAL A 190 4.46 13.65 10.91
CA VAL A 190 3.92 12.70 11.87
C VAL A 190 2.78 13.28 12.72
N LYS A 191 2.73 14.59 13.02
CA LYS A 191 1.74 15.14 13.98
C LYS A 191 1.67 16.68 14.17
N ILE A 192 1.93 17.52 13.16
CA ILE A 192 1.74 18.98 13.32
C ILE A 192 0.26 19.38 13.48
N SER A 193 -0.69 18.49 13.16
CA SER A 193 -2.12 18.74 13.40
C SER A 193 -2.58 18.62 14.87
N SER A 194 -1.66 18.50 15.84
CA SER A 194 -2.01 18.54 17.27
C SER A 194 -2.38 19.96 17.71
N PRO A 195 -3.43 20.15 18.54
CA PRO A 195 -3.80 21.45 19.11
C PRO A 195 -2.63 22.16 19.81
N ASP A 196 -1.71 21.41 20.42
CA ASP A 196 -0.47 21.89 21.06
C ASP A 196 0.45 22.68 20.14
N PHE A 197 0.35 22.45 18.84
CA PHE A 197 1.15 23.08 17.80
C PHE A 197 0.29 23.94 16.87
N ALA A 198 -0.99 24.16 17.21
CA ALA A 198 -1.91 24.95 16.41
C ALA A 198 -1.47 26.42 16.37
N GLY A 199 -1.34 26.97 15.16
CA GLY A 199 -0.86 28.35 14.94
C GLY A 199 0.64 28.54 15.15
N MET A 200 1.39 27.48 15.45
CA MET A 200 2.86 27.50 15.48
C MET A 200 3.40 27.24 14.08
N GLU A 201 4.50 27.92 13.72
CA GLU A 201 5.20 27.63 12.47
C GLU A 201 5.66 26.16 12.43
N PRO A 202 5.52 25.45 11.29
CA PRO A 202 5.77 24.02 11.22
C PRO A 202 7.16 23.57 11.72
N ASP A 203 8.17 24.42 11.53
CA ASP A 203 9.53 24.15 11.99
C ASP A 203 9.73 24.30 13.49
N GLU A 204 9.06 25.27 14.11
CA GLU A 204 9.10 25.45 15.56
C GLU A 204 8.36 24.30 16.25
N ALA A 205 7.21 23.90 15.70
CA ALA A 205 6.43 22.76 16.16
C ALA A 205 7.27 21.46 16.09
N ALA A 206 7.92 21.22 14.96
CA ALA A 206 8.80 20.07 14.78
C ALA A 206 9.95 20.05 15.80
N LYS A 207 10.60 21.19 16.05
CA LYS A 207 11.70 21.30 17.01
C LYS A 207 11.23 21.03 18.45
N LEU A 208 10.12 21.65 18.85
CA LEU A 208 9.54 21.45 20.19
C LEU A 208 9.11 19.99 20.38
N TYR A 209 8.52 19.38 19.36
CA TYR A 209 8.14 17.97 19.37
C TYR A 209 9.36 17.04 19.57
N LEU A 210 10.45 17.28 18.84
CA LEU A 210 11.69 16.50 18.99
C LEU A 210 12.30 16.67 20.40
N GLN A 211 12.31 17.89 20.94
CA GLN A 211 12.77 18.13 22.31
C GLN A 211 11.90 17.40 23.33
N ARG A 212 10.57 17.41 23.16
CA ARG A 212 9.65 16.64 24.02
C ARG A 212 9.93 15.15 23.97
N ILE A 213 10.27 14.59 22.80
CA ILE A 213 10.63 13.17 22.67
C ILE A 213 11.89 12.84 23.47
N GLU A 214 12.93 13.67 23.35
CA GLU A 214 14.19 13.48 24.09
C GLU A 214 13.97 13.58 25.61
N MET A 215 13.15 14.53 26.06
CA MET A 215 12.79 14.67 27.48
C MET A 215 11.93 13.51 28.00
N LYS A 216 10.97 13.01 27.19
CA LYS A 216 10.06 11.93 27.58
C LYS A 216 10.76 10.55 27.59
N ILE A 217 11.84 10.36 26.83
CA ILE A 217 12.60 9.08 26.75
C ILE A 217 14.06 9.33 27.11
N PRO A 218 14.37 9.62 28.40
CA PRO A 218 15.71 10.04 28.80
C PRO A 218 16.75 8.92 28.72
N VAL A 219 16.32 7.66 28.63
CA VAL A 219 17.18 6.48 28.56
C VAL A 219 16.84 5.70 27.29
N PHE A 220 17.61 5.92 26.24
CA PHE A 220 17.58 5.10 25.03
C PHE A 220 18.97 4.50 24.77
N GLU A 221 19.01 3.18 24.65
CA GLU A 221 20.21 2.41 24.36
C GLU A 221 20.11 1.88 22.93
N THR A 222 20.98 2.37 22.05
CA THR A 222 21.18 1.85 20.69
C THR A 222 21.42 0.34 20.69
N MET A 223 20.99 -0.38 19.66
CA MET A 223 21.19 -1.83 19.56
C MET A 223 22.69 -2.19 19.48
N ASN A 224 23.11 -3.14 20.30
CA ASN A 224 24.46 -3.71 20.32
C ASN A 224 24.52 -5.13 20.93
N GLU A 225 23.36 -5.77 21.11
CA GLU A 225 23.21 -7.09 21.72
C GLU A 225 23.65 -8.19 20.76
N LYS A 226 24.90 -8.63 20.89
CA LYS A 226 25.54 -9.60 19.99
C LYS A 226 24.86 -10.96 19.96
N GLU A 227 24.11 -11.29 21.01
CA GLU A 227 23.33 -12.52 21.13
C GLU A 227 21.96 -12.46 20.45
N LEU A 228 21.52 -11.28 19.98
CA LEU A 228 20.22 -11.08 19.34
C LEU A 228 20.35 -10.88 17.83
N ASN A 229 19.38 -11.39 17.07
CA ASN A 229 19.24 -11.09 15.65
C ASN A 229 18.71 -9.66 15.48
N TYR A 230 19.51 -8.77 14.87
CA TYR A 230 19.06 -7.40 14.64
C TYR A 230 19.60 -6.78 13.35
N ILE A 231 18.85 -5.77 12.88
CA ILE A 231 19.20 -4.89 11.77
C ILE A 231 19.14 -3.47 12.30
N LYS A 232 20.18 -2.69 12.04
CA LYS A 232 20.25 -1.26 12.35
C LYS A 232 20.31 -0.48 11.06
N MET A 233 19.27 0.32 10.81
CA MET A 233 19.16 1.23 9.69
C MET A 233 19.54 2.63 10.16
N ILE A 234 20.55 3.24 9.55
CA ILE A 234 21.04 4.58 9.89
C ILE A 234 20.65 5.54 8.78
N ASN A 235 20.06 6.68 9.15
CA ASN A 235 19.66 7.77 8.25
C ASN A 235 18.89 7.29 7.03
N ALA A 236 17.77 6.60 7.30
CA ALA A 236 16.88 6.11 6.25
C ALA A 236 17.52 5.17 5.22
N GLY A 237 18.53 4.42 5.64
CA GLY A 237 19.22 3.44 4.80
C GLY A 237 20.52 3.95 4.16
N GLU A 238 21.06 5.09 4.59
CA GLU A 238 22.41 5.52 4.22
C GLU A 238 23.46 4.46 4.62
N LYS A 239 23.30 3.88 5.83
CA LYS A 239 24.14 2.79 6.31
C LYS A 239 23.28 1.69 6.93
N PHE A 240 23.71 0.45 6.71
CA PHE A 240 23.06 -0.74 7.24
C PHE A 240 24.08 -1.56 8.01
N PHE A 241 23.71 -1.96 9.22
CA PHE A 241 24.44 -2.94 10.01
C PHE A 241 23.46 -4.05 10.39
N TYR A 242 23.89 -5.30 10.37
CA TYR A 242 23.06 -6.37 10.91
C TYR A 242 23.93 -7.35 11.68
N ASN A 243 23.40 -7.85 12.78
CA ASN A 243 23.98 -8.93 13.56
C ASN A 243 23.20 -10.21 13.25
N ASN A 244 23.83 -11.11 12.52
CA ASN A 244 23.25 -12.38 12.12
C ASN A 244 23.74 -13.48 13.06
N VAL A 245 22.90 -13.85 14.02
CA VAL A 245 23.14 -15.01 14.89
C VAL A 245 22.58 -16.27 14.22
N SER A 246 21.36 -16.18 13.68
CA SER A 246 20.63 -17.31 13.12
C SER A 246 19.55 -16.87 12.11
N PHE A 247 19.88 -16.00 11.16
CA PHE A 247 18.94 -15.57 10.13
C PHE A 247 18.50 -16.77 9.30
N ASN A 248 17.19 -16.93 9.18
CA ASN A 248 16.59 -17.84 8.22
C ASN A 248 16.42 -17.13 6.86
N TYR A 249 15.95 -17.87 5.87
CA TYR A 249 15.71 -17.34 4.52
C TYR A 249 14.83 -16.08 4.52
N LEU A 250 13.75 -16.06 5.32
CA LEU A 250 12.84 -14.93 5.37
C LEU A 250 13.50 -13.68 5.98
N ALA A 251 14.34 -13.83 7.01
CA ALA A 251 15.12 -12.73 7.57
C ALA A 251 16.08 -12.13 6.53
N HIS A 252 16.76 -12.95 5.72
CA HIS A 252 17.59 -12.46 4.61
C HIS A 252 16.78 -11.69 3.56
N ARG A 253 15.56 -12.15 3.25
CA ARG A 253 14.64 -11.45 2.33
C ARG A 253 14.19 -10.11 2.89
N ILE A 254 13.96 -10.02 4.21
CA ILE A 254 13.66 -8.77 4.91
C ILE A 254 14.86 -7.82 4.82
N VAL A 255 16.08 -8.26 5.13
CA VAL A 255 17.29 -7.42 4.98
C VAL A 255 17.39 -6.88 3.56
N PHE A 256 17.25 -7.75 2.56
CA PHE A 256 17.33 -7.35 1.16
C PHE A 256 16.26 -6.31 0.78
N TYR A 257 15.03 -6.48 1.24
CA TYR A 257 13.98 -5.47 1.03
C TYR A 257 14.33 -4.14 1.71
N LEU A 258 14.74 -4.17 2.97
CA LEU A 258 15.08 -2.96 3.73
C LEU A 258 16.22 -2.18 3.08
N THR A 259 17.21 -2.84 2.46
CA THR A 259 18.29 -2.16 1.73
C THR A 259 17.83 -1.36 0.50
N ASN A 260 16.61 -1.62 0.00
CA ASN A 260 16.02 -0.87 -1.10
C ASN A 260 15.06 0.23 -0.62
N LEU A 261 14.69 0.26 0.66
CA LEU A 261 13.71 1.19 1.20
C LEU A 261 14.31 2.59 1.40
N HIS A 262 13.52 3.63 1.17
CA HIS A 262 13.80 5.00 1.58
C HIS A 262 12.58 5.64 2.23
N ILE A 263 12.76 6.78 2.90
CA ILE A 263 11.67 7.53 3.58
C ILE A 263 11.29 8.84 2.88
N LYS A 264 11.96 9.20 1.78
CA LYS A 264 11.62 10.40 1.02
C LYS A 264 10.18 10.32 0.49
N SER A 265 9.44 11.42 0.65
CA SER A 265 8.11 11.58 0.05
C SER A 265 8.22 11.60 -1.49
N ARG A 266 7.37 10.83 -2.16
CA ARG A 266 7.28 10.75 -3.62
C ARG A 266 5.87 10.37 -4.03
N LYS A 267 5.45 10.76 -5.23
CA LYS A 267 4.17 10.34 -5.82
C LYS A 267 4.40 9.30 -6.91
N THR A 268 3.54 8.30 -6.96
CA THR A 268 3.52 7.31 -8.04
C THR A 268 2.27 7.49 -8.88
N PHE A 269 2.43 7.66 -10.19
CA PHE A 269 1.35 7.87 -11.14
C PHE A 269 1.23 6.65 -12.05
N PHE A 270 0.00 6.18 -12.27
CA PHE A 270 -0.32 5.10 -13.20
C PHE A 270 -1.13 5.66 -14.37
N ALA A 271 -0.63 5.44 -15.59
CA ALA A 271 -1.34 5.77 -16.82
C ALA A 271 -1.33 4.58 -17.77
N ARG A 272 -2.45 4.37 -18.46
CA ARG A 272 -2.54 3.33 -19.49
C ARG A 272 -1.80 3.77 -20.75
N ALA A 273 -1.26 2.82 -21.52
CA ALA A 273 -0.72 3.11 -22.84
C ALA A 273 -1.79 3.59 -23.84
N GLY A 274 -1.38 4.43 -24.79
CA GLY A 274 -2.23 4.88 -25.89
C GLY A 274 -2.68 3.74 -26.80
N THR A 275 -3.74 4.00 -27.58
CA THR A 275 -4.30 3.07 -28.57
C THR A 275 -3.37 2.89 -29.78
N THR A 276 -3.38 1.70 -30.37
CA THR A 276 -2.58 1.34 -31.53
C THR A 276 -3.35 1.49 -32.84
N ALA A 277 -2.64 1.63 -33.96
CA ALA A 277 -3.25 1.77 -35.30
C ALA A 277 -3.91 0.48 -35.81
N GLU A 278 -3.41 -0.68 -35.36
CA GLU A 278 -3.97 -2.00 -35.63
C GLU A 278 -4.65 -2.56 -34.37
N GLU A 279 -5.48 -3.61 -34.52
CA GLU A 279 -6.03 -4.36 -33.39
C GLU A 279 -4.90 -4.74 -32.42
N ASP A 280 -5.10 -4.44 -31.14
CA ASP A 280 -4.09 -4.51 -30.07
C ASP A 280 -3.61 -5.96 -29.83
N SER A 281 -2.72 -6.43 -30.69
CA SER A 281 -2.20 -7.80 -30.69
C SER A 281 -0.93 -7.89 -29.86
N TYR A 282 -0.90 -8.88 -28.97
CA TYR A 282 0.29 -9.20 -28.18
C TYR A 282 1.51 -9.51 -29.05
N LYS A 283 1.33 -10.13 -30.22
CA LYS A 283 2.44 -10.47 -31.12
C LYS A 283 2.89 -9.34 -32.05
N ALA A 284 1.98 -8.48 -32.50
CA ALA A 284 2.28 -7.49 -33.54
C ALA A 284 3.08 -6.26 -33.04
N ASP A 285 3.04 -5.98 -31.73
CA ASP A 285 3.67 -4.80 -31.09
C ASP A 285 3.46 -3.50 -31.89
N ALA A 286 2.22 -3.24 -32.34
CA ALA A 286 1.92 -2.16 -33.28
C ALA A 286 2.24 -0.75 -32.73
N PRO A 287 2.54 0.22 -33.61
CA PRO A 287 2.73 1.62 -33.21
C PRO A 287 1.40 2.28 -32.80
N LEU A 288 1.50 3.42 -32.11
CA LEU A 288 0.35 4.25 -31.75
C LEU A 288 -0.43 4.72 -32.97
N SER A 289 -1.76 4.70 -32.85
CA SER A 289 -2.67 5.37 -33.78
C SER A 289 -2.56 6.89 -33.64
N GLN A 290 -3.22 7.62 -34.54
CA GLN A 290 -3.31 9.07 -34.42
C GLN A 290 -4.00 9.51 -33.11
N GLU A 291 -5.07 8.80 -32.75
CA GLU A 291 -5.76 8.92 -31.46
C GLU A 291 -4.84 8.61 -30.27
N GLY A 292 -4.03 7.55 -30.37
CA GLY A 292 -3.08 7.19 -29.32
C GLY A 292 -2.00 8.24 -29.09
N ARG A 293 -1.57 8.93 -30.16
CA ARG A 293 -0.62 10.06 -30.08
C ARG A 293 -1.27 11.30 -29.45
N ASP A 294 -2.50 11.62 -29.83
CA ASP A 294 -3.28 12.71 -29.22
C ASP A 294 -3.52 12.45 -27.72
N TYR A 295 -3.87 11.21 -27.35
CA TYR A 295 -3.94 10.78 -25.96
C TYR A 295 -2.61 10.97 -25.21
N ALA A 296 -1.48 10.54 -25.80
CA ALA A 296 -0.16 10.66 -25.16
C ALA A 296 0.18 12.13 -24.85
N GLN A 297 -0.20 13.04 -25.74
CA GLN A 297 -0.02 14.48 -25.54
C GLN A 297 -0.91 15.00 -24.40
N LYS A 298 -2.22 14.72 -24.45
CA LYS A 298 -3.18 15.17 -23.43
C LYS A 298 -2.89 14.60 -22.04
N MET A 299 -2.53 13.32 -21.95
CA MET A 299 -2.12 12.67 -20.69
C MET A 299 -0.88 13.34 -20.09
N SER A 300 0.13 13.61 -20.92
CA SER A 300 1.36 14.27 -20.49
C SER A 300 1.09 15.70 -20.02
N GLU A 301 0.25 16.45 -20.73
CA GLU A 301 -0.13 17.82 -20.35
C GLU A 301 -0.98 17.85 -19.07
N ALA A 302 -1.95 16.95 -18.92
CA ALA A 302 -2.78 16.82 -17.73
C ALA A 302 -1.93 16.51 -16.48
N LEU A 303 -0.99 15.56 -16.58
CA LEU A 303 -0.09 15.22 -15.48
C LEU A 303 0.78 16.41 -15.06
N LEU A 304 1.40 17.09 -16.02
CA LEU A 304 2.29 18.22 -15.71
C LEU A 304 1.52 19.40 -15.11
N LYS A 305 0.32 19.67 -15.64
CA LYS A 305 -0.58 20.70 -15.09
C LYS A 305 -1.00 20.38 -13.67
N HIS A 306 -1.40 19.13 -13.38
CA HIS A 306 -1.77 18.70 -12.03
C HIS A 306 -0.63 18.90 -11.03
N ARG A 307 0.59 18.47 -11.39
CA ARG A 307 1.76 18.62 -10.52
C ARG A 307 2.06 20.09 -10.22
N GLU A 308 1.99 20.96 -11.24
CA GLU A 308 2.18 22.40 -11.04
C GLU A 308 1.09 23.02 -10.16
N GLN A 309 -0.18 22.62 -10.37
CA GLN A 309 -1.30 23.07 -9.56
C GLN A 309 -1.13 22.70 -8.08
N GLU A 310 -0.74 21.45 -7.78
CA GLU A 310 -0.47 21.06 -6.40
C GLU A 310 0.69 21.84 -5.76
N ARG A 311 1.73 22.19 -6.54
CA ARG A 311 2.80 23.07 -6.03
C ARG A 311 2.24 24.44 -5.65
N LEU A 312 1.45 25.04 -6.54
CA LEU A 312 0.86 26.36 -6.31
C LEU A 312 -0.09 26.36 -5.10
N THR A 313 -0.96 25.35 -4.98
CA THR A 313 -1.85 25.20 -3.82
C THR A 313 -1.06 25.04 -2.52
N ASN A 314 0.02 24.26 -2.52
CA ASN A 314 0.87 24.13 -1.33
C ASN A 314 1.51 25.47 -0.92
N ILE A 315 1.89 26.32 -1.89
CA ILE A 315 2.44 27.66 -1.62
C ILE A 315 1.34 28.58 -1.06
N GLU A 316 0.13 28.55 -1.62
CA GLU A 316 -1.02 29.32 -1.15
C GLU A 316 -1.43 28.94 0.28
N GLU A 317 -1.28 27.67 0.66
CA GLU A 317 -1.51 27.15 2.02
C GLU A 317 -0.37 27.48 3.00
N GLY A 318 0.62 28.27 2.60
CA GLY A 318 1.75 28.70 3.44
C GLY A 318 2.94 27.74 3.44
N GLY A 319 2.95 26.76 2.53
CA GLY A 319 4.09 25.88 2.31
C GLY A 319 5.27 26.59 1.63
N PRO A 320 6.50 26.06 1.78
CA PRO A 320 7.66 26.63 1.11
C PRO A 320 7.57 26.44 -0.42
N ASP A 321 8.01 27.44 -1.19
CA ASP A 321 8.17 27.33 -2.65
C ASP A 321 9.36 26.43 -2.99
N VAL A 322 9.10 25.13 -2.96
CA VAL A 322 10.06 24.08 -3.28
C VAL A 322 9.85 23.65 -4.73
N PRO A 323 10.91 23.55 -5.55
CA PRO A 323 10.80 23.03 -6.90
C PRO A 323 10.13 21.65 -6.94
N LEU A 324 9.38 21.38 -8.00
CA LEU A 324 8.76 20.06 -8.19
C LEU A 324 9.82 18.96 -8.11
N PRO A 325 9.53 17.83 -7.43
CA PRO A 325 10.41 16.67 -7.47
C PRO A 325 10.70 16.26 -8.92
N PRO A 326 11.90 15.76 -9.23
CA PRO A 326 12.16 15.19 -10.56
C PRO A 326 11.15 14.07 -10.85
N LEU A 327 10.77 13.92 -12.13
CA LEU A 327 9.88 12.85 -12.59
C LEU A 327 10.68 11.85 -13.43
N THR A 328 10.61 10.58 -13.05
CA THR A 328 11.09 9.45 -13.84
C THR A 328 9.89 8.74 -14.47
N VAL A 329 10.01 8.31 -15.71
CA VAL A 329 8.95 7.59 -16.43
C VAL A 329 9.40 6.15 -16.67
N TRP A 330 8.57 5.18 -16.31
CA TRP A 330 8.78 3.77 -16.63
C TRP A 330 7.80 3.29 -17.69
N THR A 331 8.34 2.52 -18.63
CA THR A 331 7.57 1.91 -19.72
C THR A 331 7.91 0.43 -19.84
N SER A 332 7.02 -0.33 -20.47
CA SER A 332 7.41 -1.64 -21.00
C SER A 332 8.32 -1.49 -22.23
N THR A 333 8.82 -2.59 -22.77
CA THR A 333 9.55 -2.58 -24.04
C THR A 333 8.65 -2.51 -25.27
N ARG A 334 7.32 -2.48 -25.09
CA ARG A 334 6.34 -2.42 -26.20
C ARG A 334 6.28 -1.03 -26.83
N MET A 335 6.15 -0.98 -28.15
CA MET A 335 6.14 0.27 -28.92
C MET A 335 5.08 1.24 -28.41
N ARG A 336 3.85 0.79 -28.18
CA ARG A 336 2.75 1.64 -27.66
C ARG A 336 3.10 2.33 -26.34
N THR A 337 3.77 1.65 -25.40
CA THR A 337 4.16 2.26 -24.11
C THR A 337 5.32 3.22 -24.26
N VAL A 338 6.29 2.87 -25.11
CA VAL A 338 7.46 3.73 -25.40
C VAL A 338 7.02 5.01 -26.10
N GLN A 339 6.20 4.89 -27.15
CA GLN A 339 5.70 6.03 -27.91
C GLN A 339 4.76 6.92 -27.09
N THR A 340 3.98 6.35 -26.15
CA THR A 340 3.17 7.16 -25.23
C THR A 340 4.06 8.04 -24.33
N SER A 341 5.28 7.58 -24.02
CA SER A 341 6.24 8.34 -23.21
C SER A 341 7.09 9.34 -24.00
N ASP A 342 7.06 9.31 -25.34
CA ASP A 342 7.94 10.14 -26.17
C ASP A 342 7.70 11.63 -25.93
N VAL A 343 6.46 12.06 -25.71
CA VAL A 343 6.12 13.45 -25.36
C VAL A 343 6.86 13.94 -24.11
N LEU A 344 6.96 13.10 -23.07
CA LEU A 344 7.70 13.43 -21.86
C LEU A 344 9.21 13.35 -22.08
N LYS A 345 9.66 12.38 -22.90
CA LYS A 345 11.07 12.24 -23.26
C LYS A 345 11.59 13.46 -24.01
N GLU A 346 10.83 13.99 -24.96
CA GLU A 346 11.14 15.20 -25.73
C GLU A 346 11.20 16.45 -24.84
N LYS A 347 10.39 16.48 -23.77
CA LYS A 347 10.45 17.50 -22.71
C LYS A 347 11.63 17.31 -21.73
N GLY A 348 12.49 16.30 -21.93
CA GLY A 348 13.69 16.06 -21.16
C GLY A 348 13.52 15.15 -19.93
N TYR A 349 12.37 14.52 -19.74
CA TYR A 349 12.16 13.57 -18.63
C TYR A 349 12.89 12.25 -18.85
N LYS A 350 13.37 11.65 -17.74
CA LYS A 350 14.12 10.39 -17.79
C LYS A 350 13.16 9.21 -17.99
N VAL A 351 13.17 8.62 -19.18
CA VAL A 351 12.42 7.40 -19.49
C VAL A 351 13.28 6.16 -19.30
N ARG A 352 12.77 5.14 -18.60
CA ARG A 352 13.43 3.85 -18.41
C ARG A 352 12.51 2.71 -18.83
N GLN A 353 12.99 1.85 -19.71
CA GLN A 353 12.25 0.67 -20.15
C GLN A 353 12.49 -0.50 -19.17
N ARG A 354 11.45 -1.31 -18.95
CA ARG A 354 11.48 -2.51 -18.11
C ARG A 354 10.76 -3.64 -18.83
N THR A 355 11.47 -4.72 -19.13
CA THR A 355 10.90 -5.89 -19.81
C THR A 355 9.79 -6.54 -18.98
N GLN A 356 9.92 -6.51 -17.65
CA GLN A 356 8.95 -7.05 -16.70
C GLN A 356 7.63 -6.26 -16.65
N LEU A 357 7.56 -5.04 -17.22
CA LEU A 357 6.30 -4.28 -17.37
C LEU A 357 5.51 -4.67 -18.62
N SER A 358 5.92 -5.73 -19.34
CA SER A 358 5.15 -6.25 -20.48
C SER A 358 3.79 -6.77 -20.03
N GLN A 359 2.77 -6.55 -20.85
CA GLN A 359 1.41 -7.05 -20.61
C GLN A 359 1.36 -8.56 -20.38
N ILE A 360 0.29 -9.04 -19.77
CA ILE A 360 0.03 -10.47 -19.60
C ILE A 360 -0.02 -11.16 -20.97
N ASN A 361 0.60 -12.31 -21.11
CA ASN A 361 0.54 -13.11 -22.32
C ASN A 361 -0.84 -13.80 -22.44
N PRO A 362 -1.66 -13.48 -23.46
CA PRO A 362 -2.98 -14.10 -23.63
C PRO A 362 -2.93 -15.53 -24.19
N GLY A 363 -1.76 -16.04 -24.57
CA GLY A 363 -1.59 -17.42 -25.03
C GLY A 363 -2.35 -17.73 -26.32
N VAL A 364 -3.06 -18.86 -26.34
CA VAL A 364 -3.86 -19.28 -27.52
C VAL A 364 -5.12 -18.43 -27.73
N CYS A 365 -5.58 -17.72 -26.69
CA CYS A 365 -6.77 -16.87 -26.75
C CYS A 365 -6.50 -15.50 -27.40
N GLU A 366 -5.27 -15.25 -27.85
CA GLU A 366 -4.92 -14.01 -28.54
C GLU A 366 -5.80 -13.81 -29.80
N LYS A 367 -6.34 -12.59 -29.96
CA LYS A 367 -7.26 -12.18 -31.05
C LYS A 367 -8.60 -12.93 -31.09
N MET A 368 -8.90 -13.78 -30.11
CA MET A 368 -10.23 -14.38 -30.02
C MET A 368 -11.18 -13.42 -29.32
N SER A 369 -12.37 -13.24 -29.89
CA SER A 369 -13.44 -12.56 -29.16
C SER A 369 -13.90 -13.41 -27.97
N GLU A 370 -14.43 -12.77 -26.93
CA GLU A 370 -14.97 -13.47 -25.76
C GLU A 370 -16.01 -14.55 -26.15
N ARG A 371 -16.88 -14.23 -27.12
CA ARG A 371 -17.87 -15.17 -27.65
C ARG A 371 -17.23 -16.42 -28.25
N MET A 372 -16.11 -16.24 -28.95
CA MET A 372 -15.35 -17.34 -29.54
C MET A 372 -14.65 -18.17 -28.46
N ILE A 373 -14.08 -17.53 -27.43
CA ILE A 373 -13.43 -18.23 -26.32
C ILE A 373 -14.44 -19.10 -25.56
N ARG A 374 -15.63 -18.58 -25.26
CA ARG A 374 -16.73 -19.34 -24.64
C ARG A 374 -17.20 -20.53 -25.48
N GLN A 375 -17.08 -20.46 -26.81
CA GLN A 375 -17.45 -21.55 -27.72
C GLN A 375 -16.35 -22.61 -27.86
N ILE A 376 -15.09 -22.18 -27.97
CA ILE A 376 -13.95 -23.08 -28.24
C ILE A 376 -13.39 -23.69 -26.94
N TYR A 377 -13.39 -22.94 -25.85
CA TYR A 377 -12.83 -23.34 -24.56
C TYR A 377 -13.81 -23.14 -23.39
N PRO A 378 -15.03 -23.73 -23.42
CA PRO A 378 -16.03 -23.54 -22.36
C PRO A 378 -15.53 -23.95 -20.97
N ASP A 379 -14.82 -25.07 -20.87
CA ASP A 379 -14.29 -25.57 -19.59
C ASP A 379 -13.21 -24.63 -18.98
N GLU A 380 -12.42 -23.96 -19.83
CA GLU A 380 -11.42 -22.99 -19.35
C GLU A 380 -12.10 -21.71 -18.87
N VAL A 381 -13.19 -21.30 -19.52
CA VAL A 381 -13.99 -20.16 -19.07
C VAL A 381 -14.62 -20.41 -17.70
N GLU A 382 -15.18 -21.61 -17.46
CA GLU A 382 -15.73 -21.96 -16.14
C GLU A 382 -14.64 -21.90 -15.05
N LYS A 383 -13.46 -22.46 -15.33
CA LYS A 383 -12.31 -22.37 -14.40
C LYS A 383 -11.85 -20.92 -14.18
N HIS A 384 -11.90 -20.09 -15.23
CA HIS A 384 -11.56 -18.67 -15.12
C HIS A 384 -12.59 -17.91 -14.27
N GLU A 385 -13.88 -18.18 -14.43
CA GLU A 385 -14.96 -17.59 -13.62
C GLU A 385 -14.81 -17.92 -12.13
N LEU A 386 -14.35 -19.14 -11.82
CA LEU A 386 -14.12 -19.58 -10.45
C LEU A 386 -12.93 -18.90 -9.78
N ASP A 387 -11.82 -18.70 -10.52
CA ASP A 387 -10.62 -18.06 -10.00
C ASP A 387 -9.87 -17.28 -11.11
N PRO A 388 -10.31 -16.04 -11.40
CA PRO A 388 -9.71 -15.26 -12.49
C PRO A 388 -8.24 -14.89 -12.25
N TYR A 389 -7.79 -14.92 -10.99
CA TYR A 389 -6.43 -14.52 -10.60
C TYR A 389 -5.40 -15.61 -10.93
N HIS A 390 -5.69 -16.85 -10.53
CA HIS A 390 -4.77 -17.98 -10.74
C HIS A 390 -5.00 -18.71 -12.06
N HIS A 391 -6.17 -18.58 -12.67
CA HIS A 391 -6.47 -19.27 -13.91
C HIS A 391 -5.50 -18.88 -15.02
N ARG A 392 -5.01 -19.89 -15.73
CA ARG A 392 -4.09 -19.75 -16.85
C ARG A 392 -4.66 -20.47 -18.07
N TYR A 393 -5.08 -19.70 -19.07
CA TYR A 393 -5.46 -20.25 -20.37
C TYR A 393 -4.27 -20.98 -21.02
N PRO A 394 -4.51 -21.90 -21.97
CA PRO A 394 -3.44 -22.65 -22.60
C PRO A 394 -2.36 -21.72 -23.21
N ARG A 395 -1.10 -21.93 -22.81
CA ARG A 395 0.07 -21.13 -23.20
C ARG A 395 0.00 -19.63 -22.83
N ALA A 396 -0.89 -19.23 -21.93
CA ALA A 396 -1.03 -17.88 -21.41
C ALA A 396 -0.23 -17.68 -20.09
N GLU A 397 -0.19 -16.44 -19.61
CA GLU A 397 0.16 -16.09 -18.22
C GLU A 397 -1.13 -15.88 -17.40
N SER A 398 -1.08 -16.15 -16.11
CA SER A 398 -2.10 -15.73 -15.11
C SER A 398 -1.70 -14.41 -14.44
N TYR A 399 -2.60 -13.81 -13.66
CA TYR A 399 -2.22 -12.65 -12.83
C TYR A 399 -1.19 -13.01 -11.77
N HIS A 400 -1.24 -14.23 -11.25
CA HIS A 400 -0.21 -14.77 -10.37
C HIS A 400 1.17 -14.80 -11.05
N ASP A 401 1.25 -15.30 -12.29
CA ASP A 401 2.52 -15.32 -13.04
C ASP A 401 3.08 -13.90 -13.28
N LEU A 402 2.19 -12.97 -13.60
CA LEU A 402 2.54 -11.56 -13.76
C LEU A 402 3.03 -10.95 -12.45
N ALA A 403 2.40 -11.25 -11.32
CA ALA A 403 2.83 -10.77 -10.00
C ALA A 403 4.23 -11.32 -9.66
N VAL A 404 4.48 -12.61 -9.82
CA VAL A 404 5.82 -13.19 -9.60
C VAL A 404 6.87 -12.48 -10.47
N ARG A 405 6.57 -12.23 -11.75
CA ARG A 405 7.46 -11.50 -12.68
C ARG A 405 7.73 -10.04 -12.26
N LEU A 406 6.80 -9.41 -11.54
CA LEU A 406 6.90 -8.01 -11.11
C LEU A 406 7.65 -7.81 -9.78
N GLU A 407 8.07 -8.86 -9.09
CA GLU A 407 8.83 -8.72 -7.84
C GLU A 407 10.07 -7.82 -7.97
N PRO A 408 10.94 -7.94 -8.99
CA PRO A 408 12.09 -7.04 -9.14
C PRO A 408 11.67 -5.58 -9.35
N ILE A 409 10.53 -5.35 -10.00
CA ILE A 409 9.99 -4.02 -10.23
C ILE A 409 9.50 -3.38 -8.93
N ILE A 410 8.92 -4.16 -8.01
CA ILE A 410 8.53 -3.68 -6.69
C ILE A 410 9.76 -3.19 -5.91
N LEU A 411 10.85 -3.95 -5.93
CA LEU A 411 12.08 -3.55 -5.25
C LEU A 411 12.69 -2.29 -5.86
N GLU A 412 12.68 -2.17 -7.19
CA GLU A 412 13.09 -0.93 -7.85
C GLU A 412 12.16 0.24 -7.51
N LEU A 413 10.87 -0.02 -7.37
CA LEU A 413 9.85 1.00 -7.08
C LEU A 413 10.04 1.57 -5.68
N GLU A 414 10.37 0.71 -4.71
CA GLU A 414 10.70 1.13 -3.34
C GLU A 414 12.01 1.89 -3.23
N ARG A 415 12.89 1.74 -4.23
CA ARG A 415 14.19 2.43 -4.29
C ARG A 415 14.14 3.76 -5.04
N GLU A 416 13.18 3.96 -5.93
CA GLU A 416 13.10 5.18 -6.74
C GLU A 416 12.67 6.37 -5.89
N GLN A 417 13.57 7.34 -5.69
CA GLN A 417 13.36 8.50 -4.82
C GLN A 417 12.61 9.66 -5.50
N HIS A 418 12.44 9.59 -6.82
CA HIS A 418 11.76 10.60 -7.61
C HIS A 418 10.27 10.31 -7.71
N ASP A 419 9.50 11.31 -8.14
CA ASP A 419 8.15 11.03 -8.62
C ASP A 419 8.25 10.06 -9.81
N LEU A 420 7.31 9.13 -9.88
CA LEU A 420 7.37 8.02 -10.81
C LEU A 420 6.08 7.94 -11.61
N LEU A 421 6.15 8.06 -12.93
CA LEU A 421 5.05 7.73 -13.83
C LEU A 421 5.28 6.35 -14.44
N ILE A 422 4.31 5.44 -14.30
CA ILE A 422 4.33 4.12 -14.91
C ILE A 422 3.29 4.07 -16.03
N ILE A 423 3.79 3.95 -17.27
CA ILE A 423 2.96 3.79 -18.47
C ILE A 423 3.02 2.32 -18.89
N ALA A 424 1.92 1.60 -18.67
CA ALA A 424 1.87 0.16 -18.93
C ALA A 424 0.50 -0.30 -19.44
N HIS A 425 0.39 -1.61 -19.68
CA HIS A 425 -0.89 -2.25 -19.91
C HIS A 425 -1.67 -2.37 -18.60
N GLU A 426 -3.00 -2.36 -18.69
CA GLU A 426 -3.90 -2.42 -17.55
C GLU A 426 -3.61 -3.61 -16.62
N SER A 427 -3.38 -4.80 -17.17
CA SER A 427 -3.02 -5.99 -16.38
C SER A 427 -1.83 -5.75 -15.44
N VAL A 428 -0.83 -4.98 -15.88
CA VAL A 428 0.37 -4.64 -15.11
C VAL A 428 0.06 -3.57 -14.06
N LEU A 429 -0.71 -2.55 -14.45
CA LEU A 429 -1.14 -1.48 -13.54
C LEU A 429 -1.96 -2.03 -12.38
N ARG A 430 -2.88 -2.96 -12.63
CA ARG A 430 -3.69 -3.65 -11.62
C ARG A 430 -2.83 -4.30 -10.54
N VAL A 431 -1.80 -5.03 -10.96
CA VAL A 431 -0.92 -5.78 -10.06
C VAL A 431 -0.03 -4.84 -9.24
N LEU A 432 0.54 -3.80 -9.84
CA LEU A 432 1.36 -2.81 -9.13
C LEU A 432 0.52 -1.95 -8.17
N TYR A 433 -0.68 -1.57 -8.58
CA TYR A 433 -1.63 -0.88 -7.71
C TYR A 433 -2.03 -1.74 -6.53
N ALA A 434 -2.31 -3.04 -6.75
CA ALA A 434 -2.64 -3.96 -5.68
C ALA A 434 -1.51 -4.17 -4.68
N TYR A 435 -0.26 -4.12 -5.12
CA TYR A 435 0.88 -4.04 -4.20
C TYR A 435 0.77 -2.78 -3.32
N LEU A 436 0.73 -1.59 -3.94
CA LEU A 436 0.74 -0.31 -3.20
C LEU A 436 -0.49 -0.09 -2.32
N MET A 437 -1.66 -0.54 -2.74
CA MET A 437 -2.93 -0.37 -2.03
C MET A 437 -3.33 -1.59 -1.19
N HIS A 438 -2.46 -2.60 -1.12
CA HIS A 438 -2.67 -3.85 -0.38
C HIS A 438 -4.00 -4.55 -0.73
N CYS A 439 -4.33 -4.60 -2.03
CA CYS A 439 -5.57 -5.23 -2.49
C CYS A 439 -5.49 -6.76 -2.46
N SER A 440 -6.66 -7.41 -2.28
CA SER A 440 -6.78 -8.87 -2.33
C SER A 440 -6.66 -9.40 -3.76
N THR A 441 -6.29 -10.68 -3.90
CA THR A 441 -6.24 -11.36 -5.20
C THR A 441 -7.56 -11.40 -5.95
N THR A 442 -8.69 -11.42 -5.24
CA THR A 442 -10.02 -11.37 -5.84
C THR A 442 -10.34 -10.02 -6.45
N ASP A 443 -9.76 -8.94 -5.93
CA ASP A 443 -10.01 -7.59 -6.43
C ASP A 443 -9.18 -7.29 -7.68
N ILE A 444 -7.95 -7.82 -7.78
CA ILE A 444 -6.98 -7.49 -8.85
C ILE A 444 -7.57 -7.54 -10.27
N PRO A 445 -8.27 -8.61 -10.69
CA PRO A 445 -8.80 -8.72 -12.04
C PRO A 445 -9.93 -7.72 -12.34
N VAL A 446 -10.50 -7.08 -11.32
CA VAL A 446 -11.68 -6.20 -11.42
C VAL A 446 -11.30 -4.71 -11.35
N ILE A 447 -10.07 -4.36 -10.96
CA ILE A 447 -9.62 -2.97 -10.86
C ILE A 447 -9.53 -2.32 -12.24
N ASN A 448 -10.22 -1.20 -12.45
CA ASN A 448 -10.28 -0.54 -13.75
C ASN A 448 -9.24 0.59 -13.87
N PHE A 449 -8.55 0.62 -15.01
CA PHE A 449 -7.66 1.72 -15.43
C PHE A 449 -8.14 2.30 -16.77
N PRO A 450 -9.14 3.19 -16.76
CA PRO A 450 -9.64 3.81 -17.98
C PRO A 450 -8.59 4.79 -18.54
N ARG A 451 -8.68 5.10 -19.84
CA ARG A 451 -7.70 5.99 -20.50
C ARG A 451 -7.92 7.47 -20.20
N ASP A 452 -9.07 7.86 -19.65
CA ASP A 452 -9.37 9.23 -19.28
C ASP A 452 -8.94 9.60 -17.85
N GLU A 453 -8.21 8.72 -17.18
CA GLU A 453 -7.76 8.94 -15.82
C GLU A 453 -6.30 8.52 -15.62
N ILE A 454 -5.57 9.32 -14.83
CA ILE A 454 -4.29 8.97 -14.24
C ILE A 454 -4.56 8.68 -12.76
N ILE A 455 -4.10 7.53 -12.26
CA ILE A 455 -4.20 7.21 -10.84
C ILE A 455 -2.92 7.65 -10.14
N GLU A 456 -3.04 8.58 -9.19
CA GLU A 456 -1.96 9.02 -8.33
C GLU A 456 -2.01 8.25 -7.01
N ILE A 457 -0.87 7.73 -6.56
CA ILE A 457 -0.67 7.11 -5.25
C ILE A 457 0.27 8.01 -4.44
N ILE A 458 -0.19 8.38 -3.25
CA ILE A 458 0.52 9.19 -2.28
C ILE A 458 0.86 8.30 -1.09
N PRO A 459 2.12 7.84 -0.97
CA PRO A 459 2.57 7.09 0.19
C PRO A 459 2.56 7.98 1.43
N ALA A 460 1.98 7.50 2.52
CA ALA A 460 2.16 8.09 3.84
C ALA A 460 2.70 7.05 4.83
N ALA A 461 3.16 7.52 5.99
CA ALA A 461 3.82 6.65 6.97
C ALA A 461 2.92 5.54 7.53
N TYR A 462 1.60 5.77 7.59
CA TYR A 462 0.64 4.81 8.14
C TYR A 462 -0.13 4.06 7.05
N GLN A 463 -0.54 4.73 5.98
CA GLN A 463 -1.35 4.17 4.89
C GLN A 463 -1.07 4.94 3.60
N ASN A 464 -1.26 4.31 2.46
CA ASN A 464 -1.24 4.98 1.16
C ASN A 464 -2.63 5.52 0.81
N GLU A 465 -2.65 6.64 0.09
CA GLU A 465 -3.85 7.25 -0.47
C GLU A 465 -3.79 7.24 -1.99
N ALA A 466 -4.94 7.11 -2.65
CA ALA A 466 -5.08 7.18 -4.09
C ALA A 466 -5.98 8.35 -4.51
N LYS A 467 -5.62 9.02 -5.60
CA LYS A 467 -6.41 10.06 -6.26
C LYS A 467 -6.54 9.74 -7.75
N ARG A 468 -7.61 10.25 -8.39
CA ARG A 468 -7.81 10.15 -9.84
C ARG A 468 -7.70 11.54 -10.46
N ILE A 469 -6.87 11.66 -11.49
CA ILE A 469 -6.66 12.88 -12.26
C ILE A 469 -7.32 12.67 -13.62
N HIS A 470 -8.37 13.42 -13.90
CA HIS A 470 -9.08 13.31 -15.18
C HIS A 470 -8.27 13.95 -16.32
N ILE A 471 -8.26 13.30 -17.48
CA ILE A 471 -7.64 13.78 -18.72
C ILE A 471 -8.73 14.35 -19.62
N PRO A 472 -8.85 15.68 -19.74
CA PRO A 472 -9.94 16.29 -20.48
C PRO A 472 -9.77 16.14 -22.01
N GLY A 473 -10.90 16.14 -22.72
CA GLY A 473 -10.93 16.28 -24.19
C GLY A 473 -10.51 15.05 -24.98
N LEU A 474 -10.54 13.85 -24.40
CA LEU A 474 -10.34 12.59 -25.13
C LEU A 474 -11.58 12.21 -25.93
N ASP A 475 -11.37 11.55 -27.06
CA ASP A 475 -12.47 10.98 -27.85
C ASP A 475 -13.16 9.86 -27.04
N PRO A 476 -14.50 9.90 -26.88
CA PRO A 476 -15.26 8.85 -26.20
C PRO A 476 -15.01 7.42 -26.70
N GLN A 477 -14.48 7.24 -27.92
CA GLN A 477 -14.09 5.93 -28.48
C GLN A 477 -12.77 5.37 -27.92
N ILE A 478 -11.92 6.21 -27.33
CA ILE A 478 -10.65 5.83 -26.67
C ILE A 478 -10.87 5.57 -25.16
N VAL A 479 -11.90 6.22 -24.61
CA VAL A 479 -12.39 6.13 -23.23
C VAL A 479 -13.11 4.81 -22.85
N PRO A 480 -13.65 3.95 -23.76
CA PRO A 480 -14.36 2.76 -23.32
C PRO A 480 -13.47 1.95 -22.38
N GLY A 481 -14.07 1.56 -21.25
CA GLY A 481 -13.37 0.85 -20.19
C GLY A 481 -12.82 -0.46 -20.74
N SER A 482 -11.51 -0.47 -20.97
CA SER A 482 -10.71 -1.63 -21.38
C SER A 482 -11.15 -2.26 -22.72
N PRO A 483 -10.25 -2.65 -23.64
CA PRO A 483 -10.40 -3.99 -24.19
C PRO A 483 -10.43 -4.87 -22.95
N GLN A 484 -11.62 -5.26 -22.54
CA GLN A 484 -11.80 -6.13 -21.40
C GLN A 484 -11.01 -7.37 -21.76
N ASP A 485 -9.91 -7.65 -21.05
CA ASP A 485 -9.35 -8.98 -21.01
C ASP A 485 -10.55 -9.87 -20.62
N ILE A 486 -11.16 -10.48 -21.64
CA ILE A 486 -12.30 -11.39 -21.59
C ILE A 486 -13.31 -11.01 -20.49
N LYS A 487 -14.23 -10.06 -20.75
CA LYS A 487 -15.36 -9.80 -19.82
C LYS A 487 -16.41 -10.89 -19.94
N ILE A 488 -16.03 -12.07 -19.50
CA ILE A 488 -16.97 -13.10 -19.11
C ILE A 488 -17.95 -12.49 -18.07
N PRO A 489 -19.25 -12.31 -18.38
CA PRO A 489 -20.21 -11.87 -17.37
C PRO A 489 -20.30 -12.91 -16.26
N VAL A 490 -19.76 -12.56 -15.09
CA VAL A 490 -20.06 -13.26 -13.84
C VAL A 490 -21.50 -12.88 -13.49
N PRO A 491 -22.47 -13.81 -13.49
CA PRO A 491 -23.80 -13.49 -13.01
C PRO A 491 -23.69 -13.04 -11.56
N SER A 492 -24.33 -11.93 -11.22
CA SER A 492 -24.45 -11.50 -9.84
C SER A 492 -25.08 -12.64 -9.05
N SER A 493 -24.35 -13.19 -8.09
CA SER A 493 -24.88 -14.07 -7.06
C SER A 493 -25.74 -13.23 -6.10
N GLY A 494 -26.89 -12.80 -6.62
CA GLY A 494 -28.01 -12.28 -5.87
C GLY A 494 -29.08 -13.35 -5.87
N VAL A 495 -29.40 -13.86 -4.69
CA VAL A 495 -30.61 -14.66 -4.46
C VAL A 495 -31.80 -13.78 -4.85
N VAL A 496 -32.36 -13.98 -6.04
CA VAL A 496 -33.64 -13.38 -6.42
C VAL A 496 -34.67 -14.47 -6.38
N SER A 497 -35.50 -14.41 -5.34
CA SER A 497 -36.71 -15.18 -5.17
C SER A 497 -37.57 -15.14 -6.44
N ALA A 498 -38.00 -16.33 -6.86
CA ALA A 498 -38.87 -16.56 -8.00
C ALA A 498 -40.17 -15.76 -7.90
N GLN A 499 -40.54 -15.06 -8.99
CA GLN A 499 -41.94 -14.91 -9.43
C GLN A 499 -41.98 -14.54 -10.91
N LEU A 500 -42.74 -15.33 -11.68
CA LEU A 500 -42.92 -15.30 -13.13
C LEU A 500 -44.01 -14.33 -13.59
N SER A 501 -43.92 -13.93 -14.87
CA SER A 501 -44.99 -13.59 -15.87
C SER A 501 -45.04 -12.11 -16.36
N PRO A 502 -45.65 -11.80 -17.53
CA PRO A 502 -44.95 -11.71 -18.82
C PRO A 502 -45.10 -10.34 -19.54
N ILE A 503 -44.30 -10.15 -20.61
CA ILE A 503 -44.24 -8.98 -21.52
C ILE A 503 -45.57 -8.79 -22.29
N PRO A 504 -45.90 -7.55 -22.72
CA PRO A 504 -45.88 -7.29 -24.17
C PRO A 504 -45.32 -5.90 -24.58
N SER A 505 -44.43 -5.93 -25.57
CA SER A 505 -44.23 -5.02 -26.73
C SER A 505 -44.60 -3.53 -26.67
N GLY A 506 -43.63 -2.66 -27.02
CA GLY A 506 -43.88 -1.27 -27.45
C GLY A 506 -42.64 -0.59 -28.04
N ILE A 507 -42.76 -0.12 -29.29
CA ILE A 507 -41.77 0.61 -30.10
C ILE A 507 -41.72 2.09 -29.67
N GLY A 508 -40.53 2.72 -29.61
CA GLY A 508 -40.36 4.16 -29.38
C GLY A 508 -38.92 4.68 -29.57
N THR A 509 -38.81 5.80 -30.28
CA THR A 509 -37.68 6.55 -30.91
C THR A 509 -36.58 7.13 -29.98
N PRO A 510 -35.44 7.64 -30.53
CA PRO A 510 -34.21 7.95 -29.79
C PRO A 510 -34.26 9.31 -29.07
N ALA A 511 -33.71 9.38 -27.86
CA ALA A 511 -33.60 10.60 -27.07
C ALA A 511 -32.18 11.22 -27.14
N GLU A 512 -32.16 12.55 -27.26
CA GLU A 512 -31.02 13.44 -27.40
C GLU A 512 -30.08 13.49 -26.18
N HIS A 513 -28.89 14.04 -26.44
CA HIS A 513 -27.79 14.31 -25.52
C HIS A 513 -28.20 15.12 -24.29
N VAL A 514 -27.88 14.59 -23.11
CA VAL A 514 -27.84 15.34 -21.85
C VAL A 514 -26.41 15.34 -21.34
N GLU A 515 -25.74 16.50 -21.41
CA GLU A 515 -24.49 16.74 -20.69
C GLU A 515 -24.74 16.59 -19.19
N ARG A 516 -24.02 15.67 -18.54
CA ARG A 516 -24.02 15.56 -17.08
C ARG A 516 -23.20 16.72 -16.51
N PRO A 517 -23.75 17.56 -15.63
CA PRO A 517 -22.94 18.55 -14.92
C PRO A 517 -21.98 17.81 -13.96
N PRO A 518 -20.80 18.38 -13.67
CA PRO A 518 -19.83 17.74 -12.78
C PRO A 518 -20.45 17.57 -11.40
N GLU A 519 -20.47 16.32 -10.90
CA GLU A 519 -20.79 16.04 -9.50
C GLU A 519 -19.79 16.81 -8.63
N LYS A 520 -20.30 17.73 -7.81
CA LYS A 520 -19.55 18.29 -6.69
C LYS A 520 -19.27 17.14 -5.72
N VAL A 521 -18.08 16.56 -5.80
CA VAL A 521 -17.53 15.71 -4.75
C VAL A 521 -17.28 16.61 -3.55
N ILE A 522 -18.22 16.60 -2.59
CA ILE A 522 -18.00 17.19 -1.28
C ILE A 522 -16.98 16.28 -0.58
N ASN A 523 -15.76 16.77 -0.46
CA ASN A 523 -14.70 16.09 0.26
C ASN A 523 -14.98 16.14 1.77
N THR A 524 -15.70 15.16 2.30
CA THR A 524 -15.96 15.00 3.73
C THR A 524 -14.73 14.56 4.54
N ALA A 525 -13.56 14.41 3.91
CA ALA A 525 -12.31 14.15 4.63
C ALA A 525 -11.95 15.29 5.59
N LYS A 526 -12.36 16.54 5.29
CA LYS A 526 -12.12 17.69 6.18
C LYS A 526 -12.95 17.63 7.46
N ASP A 527 -14.19 17.13 7.37
CA ASP A 527 -15.10 17.00 8.52
C ASP A 527 -14.74 15.78 9.39
N MET A 528 -14.17 14.71 8.82
CA MET A 528 -13.63 13.57 9.57
C MET A 528 -12.32 13.88 10.33
N VAL A 529 -11.70 15.03 10.06
CA VAL A 529 -10.52 15.54 10.76
C VAL A 529 -10.93 16.55 11.84
N ALA A 530 -12.05 17.26 11.67
CA ALA A 530 -12.57 18.23 12.63
C ALA A 530 -13.11 17.60 13.93
N ASP A 531 -13.62 16.37 13.90
CA ASP A 531 -14.06 15.66 15.12
C ASP A 531 -12.91 15.09 15.97
N LYS A 532 -11.65 15.45 15.67
CA LYS A 532 -10.44 15.04 16.41
C LYS A 532 -9.73 16.21 17.09
N VAL A 533 -10.44 17.32 17.28
CA VAL A 533 -9.92 18.60 17.78
C VAL A 533 -9.72 18.61 19.30
N ASN A 534 -10.25 17.62 20.02
CA ASN A 534 -10.05 17.52 21.46
C ASN A 534 -9.15 16.32 21.79
N ASP A 535 -8.09 16.63 22.52
CA ASP A 535 -7.38 15.77 23.47
C ASP A 535 -5.92 15.39 23.15
N GLU A 536 -5.10 15.78 24.13
CA GLU A 536 -3.65 15.98 24.22
C GLU A 536 -2.87 14.65 24.28
N ASP A 537 -1.67 14.56 23.66
CA ASP A 537 -0.71 13.43 23.86
C ASP A 537 0.73 13.70 23.33
#